data_AF-A0A6J1BDU4-F1
#
_entry.id   AF-A0A6J1BDU4-F1
#
_cell.length_a   1.000
_cell.length_b   1.000
_cell.length_c   1.000
_cell.angle_alpha   90.00
_cell.angle_beta   90.00
_cell.angle_gamma   90.00
#
_symmetry.space_group_name_H-M   'P 1'
#
loop_
_entity.id
_entity.type
_entity.pdbx_description
1 polymer ?
#
loop_
_entity_poly.entity_id
_entity_poly.type
_entity_poly.pdbx_seq_one_letter_code
_entity_poly.pdbx_strand_id
1 'polypeptide(L)'
;MTLPKTRINAINLVARAFEKWVANMHFRFLRIDSYGDANITISFEHCDHNDGAPFEGLGGTLAHAFPPTDERFLYDVEEQWSISVTPGSFHLEIAALHEIEHFHGLEHGSVLNAIIYPYIKFAISKGFD
;
A
#
# COMPACT_ATOMS: atom_id res chain seq x y z
N MET A 1 -0.66 -11.78 7.75
CA MET A 1 -1.05 -11.09 6.52
C MET A 1 -1.72 -12.09 5.58
N THR A 2 -3.03 -11.99 5.50
CA THR A 2 -3.88 -12.71 4.55
C THR A 2 -4.61 -11.74 3.67
N LEU A 3 -5.00 -12.22 2.49
CA LEU A 3 -5.35 -11.38 1.37
C LEU A 3 -6.57 -11.94 0.59
N PRO A 4 -7.81 -11.84 1.10
CA PRO A 4 -8.99 -12.12 0.30
C PRO A 4 -9.10 -11.10 -0.84
N LYS A 5 -9.44 -11.55 -2.07
CA LYS A 5 -9.61 -10.74 -3.30
C LYS A 5 -8.33 -10.10 -3.90
N THR A 6 -7.17 -10.35 -3.31
CA THR A 6 -5.93 -9.73 -3.79
C THR A 6 -5.31 -10.49 -4.97
N ARG A 7 -4.66 -9.75 -5.88
CA ARG A 7 -3.79 -10.34 -6.89
C ARG A 7 -2.63 -11.06 -6.17
N ILE A 8 -2.44 -12.35 -6.43
CA ILE A 8 -1.38 -13.17 -5.80
C ILE A 8 0.02 -12.53 -5.90
N ASN A 9 0.22 -11.70 -6.92
CA ASN A 9 1.47 -11.00 -7.17
C ASN A 9 1.72 -9.81 -6.22
N ALA A 10 0.71 -9.30 -5.50
CA ALA A 10 0.88 -8.23 -4.52
C ALA A 10 1.55 -8.73 -3.23
N ILE A 11 1.33 -9.99 -2.85
CA ILE A 11 1.88 -10.61 -1.64
C ILE A 11 3.39 -10.40 -1.53
N ASN A 12 4.13 -10.78 -2.58
CA ASN A 12 5.59 -10.71 -2.57
C ASN A 12 6.10 -9.27 -2.56
N LEU A 13 5.38 -8.34 -3.18
CA LEU A 13 5.77 -6.94 -3.23
C LEU A 13 5.55 -6.24 -1.89
N VAL A 14 4.42 -6.51 -1.25
CA VAL A 14 4.14 -6.03 0.11
C VAL A 14 5.15 -6.60 1.09
N ALA A 15 5.46 -7.90 1.02
CA ALA A 15 6.51 -8.50 1.84
C ALA A 15 7.88 -7.81 1.65
N ARG A 16 8.27 -7.55 0.40
CA ARG A 16 9.50 -6.79 0.07
C ARG A 16 9.48 -5.36 0.62
N ALA A 17 8.33 -4.69 0.64
CA ALA A 17 8.19 -3.36 1.24
C ALA A 17 8.42 -3.41 2.76
N PHE A 18 7.84 -4.38 3.46
CA PHE A 18 8.11 -4.60 4.88
C PHE A 18 9.57 -4.96 5.17
N GLU A 19 10.20 -5.78 4.33
CA GLU A 19 11.63 -6.11 4.45
C GLU A 19 12.54 -4.88 4.36
N LYS A 20 12.23 -3.95 3.44
CA LYS A 20 12.96 -2.68 3.30
C LYS A 20 12.87 -1.81 4.55
N TRP A 21 11.73 -1.82 5.23
CA TRP A 21 11.54 -1.12 6.50
C TRP A 21 12.28 -1.80 7.66
N VAL A 22 12.17 -3.12 7.76
CA VAL A 22 12.82 -3.91 8.83
C VAL A 22 14.35 -3.82 8.81
N ALA A 23 14.96 -3.58 7.65
CA ALA A 23 16.41 -3.43 7.54
C ALA A 23 16.99 -2.37 8.50
N ASN A 24 16.18 -1.42 8.98
CA ASN A 24 16.60 -0.35 9.89
C ASN A 24 15.87 -0.38 11.25
N MET A 25 15.19 -1.49 11.60
CA MET A 25 14.31 -1.57 12.77
C MET A 25 14.63 -2.75 13.69
N HIS A 26 14.23 -2.64 14.97
CA HIS A 26 14.47 -3.67 16.00
C HIS A 26 13.36 -4.73 16.09
N PHE A 27 12.45 -4.78 15.11
CA PHE A 27 11.36 -5.78 15.05
C PHE A 27 11.31 -6.44 13.68
N ARG A 28 10.51 -7.50 13.56
CA ARG A 28 10.36 -8.30 12.35
C ARG A 28 8.89 -8.45 11.99
N PHE A 29 8.60 -8.47 10.70
CA PHE A 29 7.30 -8.88 10.20
C PHE A 29 7.32 -10.36 9.84
N LEU A 30 6.28 -11.08 10.25
CA LEU A 30 6.03 -12.45 9.83
C LEU A 30 4.73 -12.49 9.05
N ARG A 31 4.80 -13.02 7.82
CA ARG A 31 3.59 -13.34 7.09
C ARG A 31 2.95 -14.58 7.69
N ILE A 32 1.69 -14.44 8.07
CA ILE A 32 0.81 -15.56 8.46
C ILE A 32 -0.42 -15.60 7.54
N ASP A 33 -0.91 -16.81 7.26
CA ASP A 33 -2.08 -17.04 6.39
C ASP A 33 -3.42 -17.09 7.17
N SER A 34 -3.45 -16.71 8.44
CA SER A 34 -4.70 -16.48 9.18
C SER A 34 -5.01 -14.98 9.26
N TYR A 35 -6.20 -14.56 8.83
CA TYR A 35 -6.63 -13.14 8.85
C TYR A 35 -6.90 -12.68 10.28
N GLY A 36 -7.66 -13.46 11.04
CA GLY A 36 -8.08 -13.08 12.40
C GLY A 36 -6.94 -13.05 13.41
N ASP A 37 -5.81 -13.71 13.12
CA ASP A 37 -4.66 -13.76 14.02
C ASP A 37 -3.56 -12.76 13.63
N ALA A 38 -3.73 -12.03 12.52
CA ALA A 38 -2.72 -11.11 12.04
C ALA A 38 -2.83 -9.77 12.78
N ASN A 39 -1.68 -9.22 13.19
CA ASN A 39 -1.59 -7.83 13.61
C ASN A 39 -1.96 -6.93 12.44
N ILE A 40 -1.11 -6.93 11.41
CA ILE A 40 -1.38 -6.18 10.19
C ILE A 40 -2.19 -7.02 9.20
N THR A 41 -3.36 -6.51 8.82
CA THR A 41 -4.16 -7.06 7.73
C THR A 41 -4.10 -6.17 6.50
N ILE A 42 -4.08 -6.81 5.33
CA ILE A 42 -3.96 -6.11 4.06
C ILE A 42 -5.09 -6.60 3.16
N SER A 43 -5.78 -5.70 2.48
CA SER A 43 -6.88 -6.08 1.59
C SER A 43 -7.02 -5.14 0.40
N PHE A 44 -7.88 -5.53 -0.53
CA PHE A 44 -8.28 -4.71 -1.67
C PHE A 44 -9.78 -4.49 -1.53
N GLU A 45 -10.18 -3.24 -1.35
CA GLU A 45 -11.57 -2.86 -1.14
C GLU A 45 -12.04 -1.89 -2.21
N HIS A 46 -13.34 -1.61 -2.23
CA HIS A 46 -14.01 -0.79 -3.23
C HIS A 46 -15.01 0.13 -2.54
N CYS A 47 -15.07 1.39 -2.96
CA CYS A 47 -16.01 2.39 -2.44
C CYS A 47 -16.13 2.34 -0.90
N ASP A 48 -17.35 2.25 -0.37
CA ASP A 48 -17.58 2.06 1.06
C ASP A 48 -17.26 0.62 1.50
N HIS A 49 -16.34 0.53 2.46
CA HIS A 49 -15.86 -0.71 3.06
C HIS A 49 -15.92 -0.65 4.60
N ASN A 50 -16.81 0.17 5.14
CA ASN A 50 -17.23 0.21 6.55
C ASN A 50 -16.15 0.62 7.58
N ASP A 51 -15.19 1.45 7.18
CA ASP A 51 -14.20 2.03 8.10
C ASP A 51 -14.22 3.55 8.20
N GLY A 52 -15.19 4.19 7.54
CA GLY A 52 -15.36 5.64 7.54
C GLY A 52 -14.44 6.40 6.60
N ALA A 53 -13.59 5.71 5.82
CA ALA A 53 -12.74 6.30 4.79
C ALA A 53 -12.99 5.63 3.42
N PRO A 54 -14.18 5.79 2.83
CA PRO A 54 -14.53 5.12 1.58
C PRO A 54 -13.59 5.55 0.44
N PHE A 55 -13.27 4.61 -0.44
CA PHE A 55 -12.59 4.93 -1.69
C PHE A 55 -13.51 5.72 -2.63
N GLU A 56 -12.92 6.59 -3.43
CA GLU A 56 -13.63 7.47 -4.36
C GLU A 56 -13.72 6.87 -5.78
N GLY A 57 -13.06 5.73 -6.00
CA GLY A 57 -12.89 5.08 -7.28
C GLY A 57 -11.71 5.66 -8.08
N LEU A 58 -11.65 5.31 -9.36
CA LEU A 58 -10.54 5.63 -10.27
C LEU A 58 -9.97 7.07 -10.15
N GLY A 59 -8.70 7.17 -9.80
CA GLY A 59 -7.93 8.40 -9.70
C GLY A 59 -8.07 9.15 -8.38
N GLY A 60 -8.83 8.60 -7.43
CA GLY A 60 -8.99 9.13 -6.08
C GLY A 60 -7.91 8.65 -5.12
N THR A 61 -8.32 8.32 -3.89
CA THR A 61 -7.43 7.72 -2.89
C THR A 61 -6.99 6.32 -3.34
N LEU A 62 -5.69 6.14 -3.58
CA LEU A 62 -5.15 4.88 -4.10
C LEU A 62 -5.14 3.78 -3.04
N ALA A 63 -4.75 4.14 -1.83
CA ALA A 63 -4.62 3.26 -0.69
C ALA A 63 -4.71 4.09 0.58
N HIS A 64 -4.94 3.43 1.70
CA HIS A 64 -4.77 4.03 3.02
C HIS A 64 -4.35 2.98 4.05
N ALA A 65 -3.62 3.44 5.06
CA ALA A 65 -3.32 2.71 6.27
C ALA A 65 -3.66 3.57 7.48
N PHE A 66 -4.09 2.91 8.54
CA PHE A 66 -4.43 3.60 9.78
C PHE A 66 -3.21 3.69 10.72
N PRO A 67 -3.19 4.68 11.62
CA PRO A 67 -2.13 4.82 12.62
C PRO A 67 -2.01 3.57 13.53
N PRO A 68 -0.97 3.49 14.41
CA PRO A 68 -0.53 2.28 15.13
C PRO A 68 -1.56 1.49 15.97
N THR A 69 -2.80 1.95 16.06
CA THR A 69 -3.90 1.30 16.79
C THR A 69 -4.88 0.57 15.89
N ASP A 70 -4.86 0.84 14.58
CA ASP A 70 -5.68 0.17 13.59
C ASP A 70 -4.73 -0.34 12.49
N GLU A 71 -4.43 -1.63 12.56
CA GLU A 71 -3.36 -2.26 11.79
C GLU A 71 -3.85 -2.71 10.41
N ARG A 72 -4.78 -1.97 9.80
CA ARG A 72 -5.33 -2.26 8.47
C ARG A 72 -4.66 -1.39 7.40
N PHE A 73 -4.31 -2.02 6.27
CA PHE A 73 -3.87 -1.36 5.05
C PHE A 73 -4.72 -1.86 3.88
N LEU A 74 -5.43 -0.95 3.24
CA LEU A 74 -6.34 -1.26 2.15
C LEU A 74 -5.89 -0.57 0.87
N TYR A 75 -5.90 -1.31 -0.23
CA TYR A 75 -5.75 -0.79 -1.59
C TYR A 75 -7.13 -0.58 -2.20
N ASP A 76 -7.31 0.47 -3.01
CA ASP A 76 -8.48 0.59 -3.87
C ASP A 76 -8.37 -0.43 -5.03
N VAL A 77 -9.36 -1.30 -5.15
CA VAL A 77 -9.43 -2.32 -6.20
C VAL A 77 -9.69 -1.73 -7.58
N GLU A 78 -10.24 -0.51 -7.66
CA GLU A 78 -10.52 0.15 -8.94
C GLU A 78 -9.24 0.61 -9.64
N GLU A 79 -8.17 0.85 -8.89
CA GLU A 79 -6.94 1.38 -9.44
C GLU A 79 -6.17 0.41 -10.34
N GLN A 80 -5.46 0.98 -11.32
CA GLN A 80 -4.61 0.23 -12.23
C GLN A 80 -3.30 -0.16 -11.56
N TRP A 81 -3.32 -1.24 -10.77
CA TRP A 81 -2.13 -1.75 -10.09
C TRP A 81 -1.23 -2.58 -10.99
N SER A 82 0.08 -2.36 -10.89
CA SER A 82 1.12 -3.12 -11.58
C SER A 82 2.22 -3.58 -10.63
N ILE A 83 2.86 -4.68 -11.01
CA ILE A 83 4.01 -5.28 -10.33
C ILE A 83 5.35 -4.84 -10.91
N SER A 84 5.29 -4.15 -12.04
CA SER A 84 6.41 -3.53 -12.75
C SER A 84 6.05 -2.08 -13.05
N VAL A 85 7.05 -1.25 -13.35
CA VAL A 85 6.79 0.12 -13.81
C VAL A 85 6.19 0.04 -15.22
N THR A 86 4.86 0.08 -15.29
CA THR A 86 4.10 -0.06 -16.54
C THR A 86 3.36 1.24 -16.82
N PRO A 87 3.41 1.76 -18.05
CA PRO A 87 2.63 2.93 -18.45
C PRO A 87 1.14 2.77 -18.11
N GLY A 88 0.53 3.82 -17.57
CA GLY A 88 -0.87 3.80 -17.20
C GLY A 88 -1.17 3.01 -15.92
N SER A 89 -0.21 2.86 -15.01
CA SER A 89 -0.41 2.09 -13.77
C SER A 89 0.30 2.67 -12.54
N PHE A 90 -0.18 2.31 -11.37
CA PHE A 90 0.46 2.53 -10.07
C PHE A 90 1.27 1.30 -9.65
N HIS A 91 2.47 1.52 -9.12
CA HIS A 91 3.35 0.44 -8.69
C HIS A 91 3.00 0.00 -7.27
N LEU A 92 2.56 -1.26 -7.09
CA LEU A 92 2.08 -1.81 -5.81
C LEU A 92 3.06 -1.65 -4.66
N GLU A 93 4.34 -1.91 -4.91
CA GLU A 93 5.40 -1.82 -3.88
C GLU A 93 5.62 -0.38 -3.39
N ILE A 94 5.38 0.63 -4.25
CA ILE A 94 5.59 2.04 -3.88
C ILE A 94 4.46 2.51 -2.96
N ALA A 95 3.21 2.16 -3.29
CA ALA A 95 2.09 2.38 -2.39
C ALA A 95 2.30 1.65 -1.05
N ALA A 96 2.72 0.38 -1.07
CA ALA A 96 3.03 -0.33 0.17
C ALA A 96 4.09 0.38 1.02
N LEU A 97 5.17 0.87 0.41
CA LEU A 97 6.23 1.56 1.12
C LEU A 97 5.73 2.85 1.80
N HIS A 98 4.85 3.58 1.12
CA HIS A 98 4.17 4.77 1.66
C HIS A 98 3.26 4.42 2.84
N GLU A 99 2.32 3.49 2.65
CA GLU A 99 1.33 3.16 3.69
C GLU A 99 1.97 2.58 4.96
N ILE A 100 3.09 1.87 4.84
CA ILE A 100 3.81 1.33 6.01
C ILE A 100 4.37 2.46 6.90
N GLU A 101 4.64 3.66 6.37
CA GLU A 101 5.08 4.80 7.18
C GLU A 101 3.98 5.30 8.13
N HIS A 102 2.70 5.19 7.72
CA HIS A 102 1.57 5.54 8.58
C HIS A 102 1.45 4.60 9.78
N PHE A 103 1.83 3.33 9.66
CA PHE A 103 1.94 2.41 10.81
C PHE A 103 3.00 2.84 11.82
N HIS A 104 3.98 3.67 11.43
CA HIS A 104 4.95 4.27 12.34
C HIS A 104 4.50 5.64 12.88
N GLY A 105 3.28 6.07 12.56
CA GLY A 105 2.72 7.35 12.98
C GLY A 105 3.27 8.54 12.19
N LEU A 106 3.88 8.32 11.02
CA LEU A 106 4.30 9.41 10.15
C LEU A 106 3.09 9.95 9.38
N GLU A 107 2.97 11.27 9.34
CA GLU A 107 1.99 11.98 8.51
C GLU A 107 2.61 12.43 7.19
N HIS A 108 1.77 12.78 6.22
CA HIS A 108 2.19 13.30 4.92
C HIS A 108 3.20 14.45 5.04
N GLY A 109 4.26 14.35 4.24
CA GLY A 109 5.28 15.39 4.11
C GLY A 109 5.10 16.26 2.86
N SER A 110 5.81 17.39 2.81
CA SER A 110 5.78 18.31 1.66
C SER A 110 6.96 18.14 0.69
N VAL A 111 7.85 17.17 0.93
CA VAL A 111 9.04 16.93 0.09
C VAL A 111 8.66 16.01 -1.08
N LEU A 112 8.61 16.56 -2.29
CA LEU A 112 8.09 15.88 -3.50
C LEU A 112 8.68 14.49 -3.82
N ASN A 113 9.91 14.21 -3.38
CA ASN A 113 10.60 12.94 -3.64
C ASN A 113 10.72 12.05 -2.38
N ALA A 114 10.11 12.46 -1.27
CA ALA A 114 9.99 11.60 -0.09
C ALA A 114 8.91 10.53 -0.34
N ILE A 115 9.09 9.36 0.25
CA ILE A 115 8.12 8.26 0.12
C ILE A 115 6.77 8.64 0.75
N ILE A 116 6.76 9.38 1.87
CA ILE A 116 5.57 9.91 2.56
C ILE A 116 4.91 11.13 1.87
N TYR A 117 5.33 11.49 0.65
CA TYR A 117 4.65 12.53 -0.12
C TYR A 117 3.28 12.01 -0.57
N PRO A 118 2.16 12.76 -0.40
CA PRO A 118 0.79 12.26 -0.56
C PRO A 118 0.39 11.85 -1.99
N TYR A 119 1.26 12.05 -2.99
CA TYR A 119 0.94 11.71 -4.37
C TYR A 119 1.96 10.75 -4.96
N ILE A 120 1.48 9.57 -5.36
CA ILE A 120 2.27 8.60 -6.11
C ILE A 120 2.14 8.91 -7.60
N LYS A 121 3.28 8.99 -8.29
CA LYS A 121 3.29 9.22 -9.74
C LYS A 121 2.71 8.01 -10.45
N PHE A 122 1.59 8.22 -11.15
CA PHE A 122 1.13 7.31 -12.18
C PHE A 122 2.23 7.20 -13.24
N ALA A 123 2.71 5.99 -13.53
CA ALA A 123 3.75 5.82 -14.53
C ALA A 123 3.17 6.23 -15.89
N ILE A 124 3.59 7.37 -16.43
CA ILE A 124 3.28 7.75 -17.80
C ILE A 124 4.38 7.15 -18.66
N SER A 125 4.05 6.40 -19.73
CA SER A 125 5.05 6.15 -20.78
C SER A 125 5.50 7.50 -21.31
N LYS A 126 6.67 7.95 -20.88
CA LYS A 126 7.50 8.71 -21.80
C LYS A 126 8.40 7.67 -22.43
N GLY A 127 8.11 7.36 -23.70
CA GLY A 127 9.16 6.87 -24.58
C GLY A 127 10.29 7.88 -24.47
N PHE A 128 11.40 7.45 -23.90
CA PHE A 128 12.65 8.14 -24.05
C PHE A 128 13.33 7.46 -25.24
N ASP A 129 13.28 8.14 -26.38
CA ASP A 129 14.33 8.02 -27.40
C ASP A 129 15.67 8.47 -26.80
#